data_AF-A0A0G0I386-F1
#
_entry.id   AF-A0A0G0I386-F1
#
_cell.length_a   1.000
_cell.length_b   1.000
_cell.length_c   1.000
_cell.angle_alpha   90.00
_cell.angle_beta   90.00
_cell.angle_gamma   90.00
#
_symmetry.space_group_name_H-M   'P 1'
#
loop_
_entity.id
_entity.type
_entity.pdbx_description
1 polymer ?
#
loop_
_entity_poly.entity_id
_entity_poly.type
_entity_poly.pdbx_seq_one_letter_code
_entity_poly.pdbx_strand_id
1 'polypeptide(L)'
;MKKWIYSTSIIGIITSILIYGYHLQQVTSQHVHHTQHVLKTEQSECWIDVFIHGTFNCLFAFFSLPSVINDEVNKTLYKSMINSKRKNDEFYQDQPMLGKGLIEVKPSYNIDTTNGKKYLAYPLAKAFINFAEQCTQSPQEHHVYTFGWSGLLSQKQRRKEAIRLYNLLAEEIDRYHCLGKNPKIRLIAHSHGGNLCLNLATIKEILLTPKISLLEEKKNKCDYQDQSLFHMFAYMKTLKNQEGAYKNKKFKRYDYVPNSNLTIDELIMLGTPIQVETIHVITSPIFKNVYSFYSEHDSIQNLDFISTKEKSNRKITITKDQLIFVKPIPNIFQGRLIINYHKKKRKKEFDKHYRIGHKELWSISWKHTKNPLSPLPISVISPMIIAAIQAQKVDNTDLDINIKLTRNFFKIQVSPWDKNQLQTTMHLPKDFFKEVQNNVRQWSPYKSDKAS
;
A
#
# COMPACT_ATOMS: atom_id res chain seq x y z
N MET A 1 66.85 43.98 8.29
CA MET A 1 66.40 43.44 9.59
C MET A 1 64.93 43.76 9.94
N LYS A 2 64.41 44.99 9.79
CA LYS A 2 63.01 45.32 10.17
C LYS A 2 61.90 44.56 9.40
N LYS A 3 62.11 44.15 8.14
CA LYS A 3 61.12 43.37 7.36
C LYS A 3 60.95 41.92 7.82
N TRP A 4 61.95 41.33 8.48
CA TRP A 4 61.91 39.94 8.95
C TRP A 4 61.15 39.77 10.28
N ILE A 5 61.02 40.84 11.06
CA ILE A 5 60.31 40.84 12.35
C ILE A 5 58.78 40.89 12.14
N TYR A 6 58.31 41.47 11.04
CA TYR A 6 56.88 41.50 10.72
C TYR A 6 56.34 40.18 10.18
N SER A 7 57.14 39.40 9.45
CA SER A 7 56.70 38.11 8.88
C SER A 7 56.52 37.02 9.93
N THR A 8 57.36 36.98 10.97
CA THR A 8 57.22 36.00 12.06
C THR A 8 56.00 36.26 12.94
N SER A 9 55.63 37.53 13.10
CA SER A 9 54.47 37.95 13.89
C SER A 9 53.13 37.55 13.23
N ILE A 10 53.03 37.66 11.91
CA ILE A 10 51.81 37.31 11.16
C ILE A 10 51.60 35.78 11.15
N ILE A 11 52.67 35.01 10.99
CA ILE A 11 52.60 33.55 11.00
C ILE A 11 52.07 33.06 12.36
N GLY A 12 52.59 33.60 13.47
CA GLY A 12 52.12 33.23 14.81
C GLY A 12 50.63 33.50 15.06
N ILE A 13 50.10 34.59 14.53
CA ILE A 13 48.66 34.93 14.65
C ILE A 13 47.80 33.94 13.84
N ILE A 14 48.19 33.63 12.61
CA ILE A 14 47.46 32.68 11.75
C ILE A 14 47.45 31.28 12.39
N THR A 15 48.60 30.82 12.90
CA THR A 15 48.69 29.52 13.57
C THR A 15 47.82 29.46 14.82
N SER A 16 47.77 30.54 15.60
CA SER A 16 46.92 30.63 16.80
C SER A 16 45.42 30.58 16.47
N ILE A 17 44.98 31.24 15.40
CA ILE A 17 43.59 31.21 14.93
C ILE A 17 43.19 29.81 14.46
N LEU A 18 44.06 29.12 13.73
CA LEU A 18 43.80 27.76 13.24
C LEU A 18 43.73 26.75 14.40
N ILE A 19 44.63 26.86 15.39
CA ILE A 19 44.60 26.02 16.59
C ILE A 19 43.34 26.28 17.42
N TYR A 20 42.93 27.53 17.58
CA TYR A 20 41.71 27.89 18.30
C TYR A 20 40.45 27.38 17.57
N GLY A 21 40.39 27.51 16.23
CA GLY A 21 39.29 26.97 15.42
C GLY A 21 39.19 25.44 15.51
N TYR A 22 40.32 24.74 15.49
CA TYR A 22 40.37 23.29 15.67
C TYR A 22 39.90 22.86 17.07
N HIS A 23 40.32 23.58 18.12
CA HIS A 23 39.85 23.32 19.48
C HIS A 23 38.35 23.60 19.64
N LEU A 24 37.82 24.67 19.04
CA LEU A 24 36.39 24.96 19.07
C LEU A 24 35.57 23.87 18.39
N GLN A 25 36.07 23.32 17.28
CA GLN A 25 35.45 22.21 16.56
C GLN A 25 35.49 20.92 17.39
N GLN A 26 36.61 20.62 18.05
CA GLN A 26 36.73 19.47 18.97
C GLN A 26 35.80 19.61 20.19
N VAL A 27 35.69 20.80 20.78
CA VAL A 27 34.82 21.06 21.94
C VAL A 27 33.34 21.02 21.55
N THR A 28 32.93 21.56 20.40
CA THR A 28 31.55 21.38 19.92
C THR A 28 31.25 19.92 19.58
N SER A 29 32.20 19.17 19.01
CA SER A 29 32.03 17.73 18.79
C SER A 29 31.94 16.93 20.09
N GLN A 30 32.67 17.30 21.15
CA GLN A 30 32.62 16.61 22.44
C GLN A 30 31.39 16.98 23.30
N HIS A 31 30.91 18.23 23.25
CA HIS A 31 29.68 18.63 23.95
C HIS A 31 28.39 18.12 23.28
N VAL A 32 28.41 17.82 21.97
CA VAL A 32 27.28 17.13 21.31
C VAL A 32 27.17 15.66 21.75
N HIS A 33 28.26 15.04 22.23
CA HIS A 33 28.25 13.63 22.64
C HIS A 33 27.97 13.37 24.13
N HIS A 34 27.95 14.38 25.01
CA HIS A 34 27.88 14.14 26.46
C HIS A 34 26.60 14.56 27.20
N THR A 35 25.52 14.93 26.50
CA THR A 35 24.24 15.25 27.18
C THR A 35 23.03 14.63 26.49
N GLN A 36 23.00 13.31 26.28
CA GLN A 36 21.75 12.57 26.06
C GLN A 36 21.82 11.14 26.63
N HIS A 37 22.04 11.01 27.94
CA HIS A 37 21.31 9.96 28.67
C HIS A 37 19.84 10.40 28.81
N VAL A 38 19.19 10.64 27.67
CA VAL A 38 17.73 10.71 27.61
C VAL A 38 17.29 9.30 27.95
N LEU A 39 16.64 9.13 29.11
CA LEU A 39 15.91 7.91 29.45
C LEU A 39 15.15 7.51 28.18
N LYS A 40 15.55 6.40 27.54
CA LYS A 40 14.81 5.81 26.42
C LYS A 40 13.46 5.41 26.98
N THR A 41 12.52 6.35 27.01
CA THR A 41 11.11 6.03 27.16
C THR A 41 10.80 5.09 26.03
N GLU A 42 10.38 3.86 26.34
CA GLU A 42 9.97 2.89 25.33
C GLU A 42 8.93 3.56 24.43
N GLN A 43 9.30 3.78 23.18
CA GLN A 43 8.40 4.39 22.21
C GLN A 43 7.24 3.44 21.99
N SER A 44 6.01 3.91 22.20
CA SER A 44 4.82 3.09 21.95
C SER A 44 4.73 2.79 20.45
N GLU A 45 4.58 1.51 20.10
CA GLU A 45 4.33 1.11 18.72
C GLU A 45 2.91 1.52 18.29
N CYS A 46 2.78 1.98 17.04
CA CYS A 46 1.47 2.24 16.43
C CYS A 46 1.45 1.81 14.96
N TRP A 47 0.28 1.59 14.38
CA TRP A 47 0.10 1.29 12.96
C TRP A 47 -0.34 2.53 12.17
N ILE A 48 0.25 2.70 10.99
CA ILE A 48 -0.25 3.57 9.91
C ILE A 48 -0.86 2.64 8.86
N ASP A 49 -2.19 2.53 8.86
CA ASP A 49 -2.94 1.68 7.93
C ASP A 49 -3.45 2.53 6.76
N VAL A 50 -3.02 2.25 5.53
CA VAL A 50 -3.36 3.06 4.35
C VAL A 50 -4.16 2.27 3.33
N PHE A 51 -5.42 2.66 3.11
CA PHE A 51 -6.27 2.13 2.06
C PHE A 51 -5.99 2.78 0.71
N ILE A 52 -5.63 1.98 -0.30
CA ILE A 52 -5.20 2.43 -1.62
C ILE A 52 -6.10 1.79 -2.69
N HIS A 53 -6.98 2.60 -3.26
CA HIS A 53 -7.97 2.13 -4.22
C HIS A 53 -7.34 1.73 -5.57
N GLY A 54 -8.09 0.96 -6.37
CA GLY A 54 -7.73 0.56 -7.74
C GLY A 54 -7.99 1.63 -8.81
N THR A 55 -7.99 1.22 -10.07
CA THR A 55 -8.45 2.06 -11.18
C THR A 55 -9.96 2.17 -11.22
N PHE A 56 -10.47 3.25 -11.82
CA PHE A 56 -11.92 3.46 -11.92
C PHE A 56 -12.44 3.18 -13.32
N ASN A 57 -13.59 2.52 -13.38
CA ASN A 57 -14.40 2.34 -14.58
C ASN A 57 -13.56 1.97 -15.82
N CYS A 58 -12.79 0.88 -15.75
CA CYS A 58 -11.91 0.44 -16.83
C CYS A 58 -12.64 0.31 -18.18
N LEU A 59 -13.96 0.08 -18.17
CA LEU A 59 -14.81 0.11 -19.37
C LEU A 59 -14.67 1.43 -20.18
N PHE A 60 -14.55 2.59 -19.53
CA PHE A 60 -14.37 3.85 -20.25
C PHE A 60 -12.96 4.03 -20.83
N ALA A 61 -11.97 3.31 -20.30
CA ALA A 61 -10.63 3.33 -20.86
C ALA A 61 -10.60 2.69 -22.26
N PHE A 62 -11.52 1.76 -22.56
CA PHE A 62 -11.66 1.19 -23.91
C PHE A 62 -12.04 2.23 -24.97
N PHE A 63 -12.81 3.27 -24.63
CA PHE A 63 -13.11 4.37 -25.57
C PHE A 63 -11.90 5.29 -25.82
N SER A 64 -10.81 5.11 -25.09
CA SER A 64 -9.55 5.84 -25.27
C SER A 64 -8.38 4.88 -25.39
N LEU A 65 -8.62 3.67 -25.92
CA LEU A 65 -7.67 2.57 -25.92
C LEU A 65 -6.30 2.94 -26.53
N PRO A 66 -6.21 3.63 -27.68
CA PRO A 66 -4.90 4.02 -28.23
C PRO A 66 -4.11 4.92 -27.28
N SER A 67 -4.77 5.90 -26.65
CA SER A 67 -4.12 6.78 -25.67
C SER A 67 -3.76 6.06 -24.38
N VAL A 68 -4.49 5.02 -23.98
CA VAL A 68 -4.16 4.21 -22.80
C VAL A 68 -2.96 3.32 -23.08
N ILE A 69 -2.92 2.66 -24.24
CA ILE A 69 -1.80 1.84 -24.71
C ILE A 69 -0.52 2.69 -24.82
N ASN A 70 -0.63 3.91 -25.35
CA ASN A 70 0.49 4.85 -25.48
C ASN A 70 0.80 5.62 -24.18
N ASP A 71 0.09 5.33 -23.08
CA ASP A 71 0.27 5.97 -21.76
C ASP A 71 0.04 7.52 -21.77
N GLU A 72 -0.79 8.00 -22.68
CA GLU A 72 -1.16 9.41 -22.91
C GLU A 72 -2.56 9.77 -22.38
N VAL A 73 -2.93 9.27 -21.21
CA VAL A 73 -4.28 9.43 -20.63
C VAL A 73 -4.63 10.85 -20.17
N ASN A 74 -3.72 11.82 -20.29
CA ASN A 74 -3.87 13.13 -19.65
C ASN A 74 -4.85 14.09 -20.33
N LYS A 75 -5.17 13.85 -21.61
CA LYS A 75 -6.08 14.68 -22.42
C LYS A 75 -7.32 13.91 -22.88
N THR A 76 -7.60 12.76 -22.28
CA THR A 76 -8.69 11.88 -22.72
C THR A 76 -10.01 12.19 -22.00
N LEU A 77 -11.13 11.82 -22.64
CA LEU A 77 -12.46 11.83 -22.02
C LEU A 77 -12.48 10.97 -20.75
N TYR A 78 -11.74 9.85 -20.74
CA TYR A 78 -11.62 8.98 -19.58
C TYR A 78 -11.15 9.74 -18.32
N LYS A 79 -10.10 10.56 -18.42
CA LYS A 79 -9.63 11.39 -17.30
C LYS A 79 -10.64 12.47 -16.91
N SER A 80 -11.31 13.10 -17.89
CA SER A 80 -12.35 14.09 -17.61
C SER A 80 -13.50 13.48 -16.82
N MET A 81 -13.98 12.30 -17.23
CA MET A 81 -15.04 11.56 -16.53
C MET A 81 -14.63 11.19 -15.11
N ILE A 82 -13.41 10.69 -14.88
CA ILE A 82 -12.94 10.38 -13.53
C ILE A 82 -12.88 11.64 -12.65
N ASN A 83 -12.36 12.74 -13.19
CA ASN A 83 -12.34 14.01 -12.47
C ASN A 83 -13.75 14.51 -12.15
N SER A 84 -14.72 14.31 -13.05
CA SER A 84 -16.13 14.63 -12.82
C SER A 84 -16.73 13.76 -11.71
N LYS A 85 -16.55 12.43 -11.78
CA LYS A 85 -17.03 11.50 -10.75
C LYS A 85 -16.49 11.82 -9.36
N ARG A 86 -15.20 12.19 -9.25
CA ARG A 86 -14.59 12.59 -7.98
C ARG A 86 -15.17 13.86 -7.36
N LYS A 87 -15.97 14.65 -8.08
CA LYS A 87 -16.70 15.78 -7.53
C LYS A 87 -18.06 15.38 -6.94
N ASN A 88 -18.54 14.18 -7.25
CA ASN A 88 -19.80 13.65 -6.72
C ASN A 88 -19.54 12.85 -5.43
N ASP A 89 -20.27 13.18 -4.37
CA ASP A 89 -20.19 12.51 -3.07
C ASP A 89 -20.53 11.01 -3.14
N GLU A 90 -21.39 10.59 -4.09
CA GLU A 90 -21.73 9.18 -4.33
C GLU A 90 -20.51 8.32 -4.67
N PHE A 91 -19.47 8.93 -5.25
CA PHE A 91 -18.25 8.22 -5.62
C PHE A 91 -17.50 7.64 -4.41
N TYR A 92 -17.70 8.23 -3.23
CA TYR A 92 -17.07 7.84 -1.96
C TYR A 92 -17.93 6.89 -1.12
N GLN A 93 -19.13 6.55 -1.60
CA GLN A 93 -20.08 5.73 -0.85
C GLN A 93 -19.88 4.22 -1.06
N ASP A 94 -19.07 3.81 -2.05
CA ASP A 94 -18.94 2.39 -2.40
C ASP A 94 -17.57 1.77 -2.09
N GLN A 95 -16.59 2.57 -1.65
CA GLN A 95 -15.20 2.13 -1.50
C GLN A 95 -14.53 2.85 -0.31
N PRO A 96 -13.53 2.23 0.36
CA PRO A 96 -12.75 2.89 1.40
C PRO A 96 -11.77 3.91 0.80
N MET A 97 -12.28 5.04 0.32
CA MET A 97 -11.47 6.14 -0.22
C MET A 97 -12.05 7.50 0.18
N LEU A 98 -11.18 8.50 0.27
CA LEU A 98 -11.53 9.93 0.31
C LEU A 98 -10.90 10.65 -0.89
N GLY A 99 -10.69 11.97 -0.77
CA GLY A 99 -10.04 12.81 -1.76
C GLY A 99 -8.63 12.35 -2.19
N LYS A 100 -7.99 13.13 -3.06
CA LYS A 100 -6.63 12.82 -3.53
C LYS A 100 -5.58 13.10 -2.45
N GLY A 101 -4.51 12.32 -2.45
CA GLY A 101 -3.43 12.39 -1.46
C GLY A 101 -3.66 11.46 -0.27
N LEU A 102 -2.79 11.56 0.72
CA LEU A 102 -2.90 10.82 1.98
C LEU A 102 -3.84 11.60 2.91
N ILE A 103 -5.00 11.04 3.23
CA ILE A 103 -6.03 11.69 4.05
C ILE A 103 -6.33 10.78 5.23
N GLU A 104 -6.14 11.31 6.44
CA GLU A 104 -6.48 10.63 7.68
C GLU A 104 -8.00 10.38 7.76
N VAL A 105 -8.38 9.19 8.19
CA VAL A 105 -9.75 8.77 8.44
C VAL A 105 -9.91 8.62 9.94
N LYS A 106 -10.91 9.28 10.53
CA LYS A 106 -11.31 9.04 11.93
C LYS A 106 -12.27 7.86 11.97
N PRO A 107 -11.84 6.64 12.34
CA PRO A 107 -12.67 5.44 12.18
C PRO A 107 -13.92 5.54 13.05
N SER A 108 -15.10 5.41 12.44
CA SER A 108 -16.38 5.62 13.14
C SER A 108 -17.52 4.87 12.48
N TYR A 109 -18.44 4.37 13.32
CA TYR A 109 -19.77 3.92 12.86
C TYR A 109 -20.85 5.00 13.01
N ASN A 110 -20.54 6.13 13.67
CA ASN A 110 -21.48 7.23 13.81
C ASN A 110 -21.39 8.18 12.61
N ILE A 111 -22.48 8.29 11.85
CA ILE A 111 -22.60 9.14 10.65
C ILE A 111 -22.46 10.63 10.99
N ASP A 112 -22.77 11.04 12.22
CA ASP A 112 -22.67 12.45 12.62
C ASP A 112 -21.22 12.96 12.59
N THR A 113 -20.24 12.05 12.71
CA THR A 113 -18.80 12.38 12.64
C THR A 113 -18.36 12.93 11.28
N THR A 114 -19.19 12.83 10.26
CA THR A 114 -18.90 13.27 8.89
C THR A 114 -19.83 14.38 8.40
N ASN A 115 -20.50 15.09 9.31
CA ASN A 115 -21.53 16.09 8.98
C ASN A 115 -22.62 15.50 8.05
N GLY A 116 -23.03 14.26 8.32
CA GLY A 116 -24.05 13.55 7.54
C GLY A 116 -23.56 12.92 6.23
N LYS A 117 -22.28 13.09 5.86
CA LYS A 117 -21.73 12.51 4.63
C LYS A 117 -21.48 11.01 4.80
N LYS A 118 -22.15 10.19 3.99
CA LYS A 118 -22.03 8.71 4.04
C LYS A 118 -20.79 8.16 3.34
N TYR A 119 -19.63 8.77 3.58
CA TYR A 119 -18.37 8.30 2.99
C TYR A 119 -17.94 6.97 3.63
N LEU A 120 -17.69 5.98 2.80
CA LEU A 120 -17.54 4.61 3.28
C LEU A 120 -16.18 4.33 3.94
N ALA A 121 -15.19 5.21 3.73
CA ALA A 121 -13.90 5.12 4.40
C ALA A 121 -14.02 5.00 5.94
N TYR A 122 -14.93 5.76 6.56
CA TYR A 122 -15.11 5.83 8.01
C TYR A 122 -15.57 4.50 8.64
N PRO A 123 -16.72 3.91 8.24
CA PRO A 123 -17.19 2.66 8.83
C PRO A 123 -16.34 1.45 8.44
N LEU A 124 -15.73 1.45 7.24
CA LEU A 124 -14.84 0.34 6.86
C LEU A 124 -13.49 0.41 7.59
N ALA A 125 -12.94 1.60 7.84
CA ALA A 125 -11.77 1.75 8.70
C ALA A 125 -12.06 1.23 10.11
N LYS A 126 -13.23 1.55 10.69
CA LYS A 126 -13.60 1.05 12.01
C LYS A 126 -13.80 -0.45 12.03
N ALA A 127 -14.45 -1.01 11.00
CA ALA A 127 -14.60 -2.44 10.86
C ALA A 127 -13.24 -3.16 10.74
N PHE A 128 -12.30 -2.62 9.97
CA PHE A 128 -10.95 -3.16 9.82
C PHE A 128 -10.23 -3.23 11.18
N ILE A 129 -10.25 -2.14 11.95
CA ILE A 129 -9.67 -2.11 13.31
C ILE A 129 -10.32 -3.14 14.21
N ASN A 130 -11.67 -3.22 14.21
CA ASN A 130 -12.37 -4.21 15.02
C ASN A 130 -11.92 -5.64 14.69
N PHE A 131 -11.71 -6.00 13.42
CA PHE A 131 -11.13 -7.31 13.08
C PHE A 131 -9.68 -7.46 13.53
N ALA A 132 -8.84 -6.43 13.40
CA ALA A 132 -7.45 -6.48 13.83
C ALA A 132 -7.30 -6.67 15.36
N GLU A 133 -8.06 -5.93 16.15
CA GLU A 133 -8.06 -6.01 17.62
C GLU A 133 -8.54 -7.39 18.10
N GLN A 134 -9.59 -7.95 17.48
CA GLN A 134 -10.08 -9.29 17.81
C GLN A 134 -9.07 -10.40 17.51
N CYS A 135 -8.13 -10.18 16.57
CA CYS A 135 -7.15 -11.18 16.18
C CYS A 135 -5.84 -11.12 16.98
N THR A 136 -5.49 -9.96 17.53
CA THR A 136 -4.18 -9.72 18.18
C THR A 136 -4.21 -9.84 19.70
N GLN A 137 -5.40 -9.90 20.33
CA GLN A 137 -5.61 -9.97 21.80
C GLN A 137 -5.02 -8.80 22.61
N SER A 138 -4.29 -7.88 21.97
CA SER A 138 -3.76 -6.66 22.57
C SER A 138 -4.31 -5.47 21.80
N PRO A 139 -4.82 -4.43 22.49
CA PRO A 139 -5.11 -3.16 21.85
C PRO A 139 -3.85 -2.65 21.14
N GLN A 140 -3.98 -2.33 19.86
CA GLN A 140 -2.94 -1.65 19.09
C GLN A 140 -3.47 -0.29 18.70
N GLU A 141 -2.60 0.72 18.71
CA GLU A 141 -3.01 2.04 18.22
C GLU A 141 -2.98 2.05 16.69
N HIS A 142 -4.13 2.34 16.08
CA HIS A 142 -4.29 2.38 14.63
C HIS A 142 -4.58 3.80 14.14
N HIS A 143 -3.73 4.30 13.25
CA HIS A 143 -3.91 5.55 12.52
C HIS A 143 -4.24 5.22 11.08
N VAL A 144 -5.51 5.43 10.69
CA VAL A 144 -6.01 4.97 9.39
C VAL A 144 -6.04 6.11 8.39
N TYR A 145 -5.59 5.85 7.17
CA TYR A 145 -5.56 6.78 6.07
C TYR A 145 -6.18 6.16 4.82
N THR A 146 -6.62 7.01 3.90
CA THR A 146 -6.81 6.64 2.51
C THR A 146 -5.77 7.36 1.66
N PHE A 147 -5.28 6.69 0.62
CA PHE A 147 -4.49 7.35 -0.41
C PHE A 147 -5.26 7.39 -1.72
N GLY A 148 -5.85 8.56 -2.01
CA GLY A 148 -6.52 8.80 -3.28
C GLY A 148 -5.53 9.18 -4.38
N TRP A 149 -5.43 8.38 -5.43
CA TRP A 149 -4.61 8.69 -6.61
C TRP A 149 -5.48 8.95 -7.85
N SER A 150 -4.89 9.15 -9.03
CA SER A 150 -5.69 9.45 -10.22
C SER A 150 -6.71 8.37 -10.57
N GLY A 151 -6.41 7.09 -10.28
CA GLY A 151 -7.23 5.93 -10.69
C GLY A 151 -7.20 5.68 -12.20
N LEU A 152 -6.25 6.27 -12.92
CA LEU A 152 -6.08 6.12 -14.37
C LEU A 152 -5.22 4.88 -14.68
N LEU A 153 -5.61 4.14 -15.72
CA LEU A 153 -4.79 3.08 -16.31
C LEU A 153 -3.59 3.69 -17.05
N SER A 154 -2.57 4.11 -16.30
CA SER A 154 -1.36 4.74 -16.83
C SER A 154 -0.14 4.41 -15.95
N GLN A 155 0.89 3.81 -16.55
CA GLN A 155 2.13 3.45 -15.82
C GLN A 155 2.86 4.71 -15.36
N LYS A 156 3.03 5.70 -16.25
CA LYS A 156 3.60 7.00 -15.93
C LYS A 156 2.87 7.65 -14.78
N GLN A 157 1.53 7.62 -14.78
CA GLN A 157 0.79 8.20 -13.67
C GLN A 157 0.98 7.41 -12.37
N ARG A 158 1.00 6.08 -12.40
CA ARG A 158 1.29 5.25 -11.20
C ARG A 158 2.67 5.57 -10.62
N ARG A 159 3.71 5.71 -11.44
CA ARG A 159 5.06 6.10 -10.98
C ARG A 159 5.06 7.46 -10.27
N LYS A 160 4.37 8.44 -10.86
CA LYS A 160 4.23 9.78 -10.26
C LYS A 160 3.52 9.75 -8.91
N GLU A 161 2.43 9.00 -8.81
CA GLU A 161 1.67 8.89 -7.57
C GLU A 161 2.40 8.05 -6.52
N ALA A 162 3.21 7.07 -6.92
CA ALA A 162 4.08 6.32 -6.02
C ALA A 162 5.13 7.23 -5.35
N ILE A 163 5.77 8.15 -6.08
CA ILE A 163 6.68 9.14 -5.49
C ILE A 163 5.97 10.01 -4.46
N ARG A 164 4.75 10.48 -4.77
CA ARG A 164 3.97 11.27 -3.81
C ARG A 164 3.62 10.47 -2.57
N LEU A 165 3.19 9.21 -2.73
CA LEU A 165 2.89 8.33 -1.62
C LEU A 165 4.14 8.09 -0.76
N TYR A 166 5.29 7.83 -1.39
CA TYR A 166 6.58 7.65 -0.69
C TYR A 166 6.91 8.84 0.19
N ASN A 167 6.87 10.05 -0.39
CA ASN A 167 7.18 11.30 0.29
C ASN A 167 6.18 11.62 1.41
N LEU A 168 4.88 11.41 1.16
CA LEU A 168 3.83 11.57 2.16
C LEU A 168 4.02 10.63 3.35
N LEU A 169 4.34 9.34 3.11
CA LEU A 169 4.60 8.37 4.17
C LEU A 169 5.85 8.73 4.97
N ALA A 170 6.90 9.19 4.31
CA ALA A 170 8.13 9.62 4.96
C ALA A 170 7.87 10.78 5.93
N GLU A 171 7.20 11.83 5.47
CA GLU A 171 6.81 12.97 6.32
C GLU A 171 5.90 12.54 7.48
N GLU A 172 4.99 11.59 7.24
CA GLU A 172 4.07 11.10 8.26
C GLU A 172 4.79 10.27 9.34
N ILE A 173 5.76 9.43 8.96
CA ILE A 173 6.62 8.70 9.90
C ILE A 173 7.39 9.67 10.78
N ASP A 174 8.03 10.67 10.17
CA ASP A 174 8.81 11.68 10.91
C ASP A 174 7.91 12.42 11.91
N ARG A 175 6.67 12.72 11.53
CA ARG A 175 5.66 13.30 12.44
C ARG A 175 5.40 12.39 13.64
N TYR A 176 5.26 11.08 13.45
CA TYR A 176 5.04 10.14 14.55
C TYR A 176 6.27 9.93 15.44
N HIS A 177 7.47 9.90 14.86
CA HIS A 177 8.72 9.88 15.64
C HIS A 177 8.84 11.12 16.54
N CYS A 178 8.49 12.31 16.04
CA CYS A 178 8.44 13.54 16.83
C CYS A 178 7.40 13.49 17.98
N LEU A 179 6.39 12.62 17.88
CA LEU A 179 5.42 12.37 18.95
C LEU A 179 5.86 11.23 19.90
N GLY A 180 7.09 10.74 19.77
CA GLY A 180 7.62 9.65 20.59
C GLY A 180 7.04 8.28 20.27
N LYS A 181 6.49 8.08 19.06
CA LYS A 181 5.91 6.80 18.62
C LYS A 181 6.81 6.11 17.61
N ASN A 182 6.71 4.80 17.54
CA ASN A 182 7.41 3.97 16.54
C ASN A 182 6.38 3.40 15.54
N PRO A 183 6.13 4.08 14.41
CA PRO A 183 5.09 3.69 13.47
C PRO A 183 5.50 2.48 12.60
N LYS A 184 4.61 1.49 12.50
CA LYS A 184 4.63 0.42 11.49
C LYS A 184 3.69 0.78 10.35
N ILE A 185 4.06 0.47 9.11
CA ILE A 185 3.23 0.80 7.93
C ILE A 185 2.56 -0.45 7.36
N ARG A 186 1.25 -0.38 7.19
CA ARG A 186 0.45 -1.34 6.45
C ARG A 186 -0.22 -0.66 5.26
N LEU A 187 0.06 -1.14 4.06
CA LEU A 187 -0.61 -0.71 2.83
C LEU A 187 -1.66 -1.75 2.44
N ILE A 188 -2.93 -1.34 2.36
CA ILE A 188 -4.05 -2.19 1.91
C ILE A 188 -4.47 -1.71 0.53
N ALA A 189 -4.07 -2.43 -0.50
CA ALA A 189 -4.17 -2.00 -1.88
C ALA A 189 -5.04 -2.91 -2.73
N HIS A 190 -5.88 -2.34 -3.59
CA HIS A 190 -6.74 -3.08 -4.51
C HIS A 190 -6.36 -2.86 -5.96
N SER A 191 -6.43 -3.92 -6.77
CA SER A 191 -6.23 -3.82 -8.23
C SER A 191 -4.90 -3.11 -8.55
N HIS A 192 -4.90 -2.13 -9.46
CA HIS A 192 -3.71 -1.32 -9.75
C HIS A 192 -3.16 -0.46 -8.61
N GLY A 193 -3.88 -0.31 -7.50
CA GLY A 193 -3.33 0.25 -6.27
C GLY A 193 -2.15 -0.57 -5.76
N GLY A 194 -2.18 -1.91 -5.93
CA GLY A 194 -1.06 -2.79 -5.58
C GLY A 194 0.17 -2.50 -6.46
N ASN A 195 -0.02 -2.33 -7.77
CA ASN A 195 1.07 -1.92 -8.67
C ASN A 195 1.65 -0.55 -8.34
N LEU A 196 0.84 0.40 -7.86
CA LEU A 196 1.33 1.67 -7.34
C LEU A 196 2.25 1.43 -6.12
N CYS A 197 1.86 0.56 -5.20
CA CYS A 197 2.69 0.20 -4.03
C CYS A 197 4.00 -0.48 -4.44
N LEU A 198 3.97 -1.39 -5.43
CA LEU A 198 5.19 -2.02 -5.94
C LEU A 198 6.17 -0.98 -6.54
N ASN A 199 5.68 0.13 -7.10
CA ASN A 199 6.56 1.21 -7.56
C ASN A 199 7.31 1.93 -6.42
N LEU A 200 6.90 1.78 -5.15
CA LEU A 200 7.70 2.26 -4.01
C LEU A 200 9.02 1.50 -3.89
N ALA A 201 9.04 0.22 -4.25
CA ALA A 201 10.27 -0.59 -4.30
C ALA A 201 11.21 -0.14 -5.41
N THR A 202 10.68 0.23 -6.58
CA THR A 202 11.46 0.84 -7.67
C THR A 202 12.17 2.11 -7.20
N ILE A 203 11.49 2.96 -6.42
CA ILE A 203 12.10 4.15 -5.80
C ILE A 203 13.24 3.73 -4.87
N LYS A 204 12.99 2.76 -3.97
CA LYS A 204 13.99 2.27 -3.03
C LYS A 204 15.24 1.73 -3.72
N GLU A 205 15.07 0.95 -4.78
CA GLU A 205 16.17 0.40 -5.57
C GLU A 205 17.01 1.49 -6.24
N ILE A 206 16.37 2.52 -6.79
CA ILE A 206 17.06 3.68 -7.35
C ILE A 206 17.89 4.39 -6.28
N LEU A 207 17.32 4.60 -5.08
CA LEU A 207 18.03 5.24 -3.96
C LEU A 207 19.20 4.41 -3.43
N LEU A 208 19.12 3.08 -3.52
CA LEU A 208 20.19 2.18 -3.08
C LEU A 208 21.28 1.96 -4.15
N THR A 209 21.03 2.30 -5.41
CA THR A 209 21.97 2.05 -6.51
C THR A 209 23.02 3.18 -6.60
N PRO A 210 24.29 2.96 -6.22
CA PRO A 210 25.26 4.04 -6.06
C PRO A 210 25.83 4.57 -7.39
N LYS A 211 25.65 3.83 -8.50
CA LYS A 211 26.13 4.21 -9.84
C LYS A 211 25.00 4.19 -10.86
N ILE A 212 24.43 5.37 -11.07
CA ILE A 212 23.45 5.68 -12.11
C ILE A 212 23.92 5.26 -13.52
N SER A 213 25.22 5.36 -13.80
CA SER A 213 25.81 4.99 -15.10
C SER A 213 25.56 3.52 -15.46
N LEU A 214 25.48 2.62 -14.46
CA LEU A 214 25.18 1.20 -14.68
C LEU A 214 23.74 0.98 -15.14
N LEU A 215 22.79 1.84 -14.75
CA LEU A 215 21.42 1.78 -15.24
C LEU A 215 21.33 2.23 -16.70
N GLU A 216 22.19 3.16 -17.12
CA GLU A 216 22.24 3.66 -18.50
C GLU A 216 22.88 2.62 -19.44
N GLU A 217 23.89 1.88 -18.98
CA GLU A 217 24.49 0.75 -19.74
C GLU A 217 23.51 -0.42 -19.93
N LYS A 218 22.66 -0.70 -18.93
CA LYS A 218 21.64 -1.75 -19.00
C LYS A 218 20.54 -1.49 -20.03
N LYS A 219 20.32 -0.23 -20.45
CA LYS A 219 19.30 0.15 -21.44
C LYS A 219 19.38 -0.66 -22.74
N ASN A 220 20.57 -1.15 -23.10
CA ASN A 220 20.79 -1.91 -24.34
C ASN A 220 20.46 -3.41 -24.21
N LYS A 221 20.19 -3.92 -23.00
CA LYS A 221 19.69 -5.28 -22.76
C LYS A 221 18.18 -5.18 -22.55
N CYS A 222 17.40 -5.56 -23.56
CA CYS A 222 15.98 -5.28 -23.71
C CYS A 222 15.07 -6.06 -22.73
N ASP A 223 15.28 -5.97 -21.41
CA ASP A 223 14.36 -6.52 -20.40
C ASP A 223 13.37 -5.44 -19.93
N TYR A 224 12.10 -5.82 -19.77
CA TYR A 224 11.03 -4.93 -19.28
C TYR A 224 11.30 -4.42 -17.86
N GLN A 225 12.03 -5.19 -17.05
CA GLN A 225 12.42 -4.81 -15.70
C GLN A 225 13.24 -3.52 -15.72
N ASP A 226 14.26 -3.47 -16.57
CA ASP A 226 15.15 -2.32 -16.73
C ASP A 226 14.40 -1.09 -17.25
N GLN A 227 13.36 -1.26 -18.09
CA GLN A 227 12.53 -0.15 -18.56
C GLN A 227 11.78 0.54 -17.41
N SER A 228 11.23 -0.22 -16.47
CA SER A 228 10.44 0.37 -15.38
C SER A 228 11.29 1.20 -14.43
N LEU A 229 12.45 0.66 -14.04
CA LEU A 229 13.48 1.35 -13.26
C LEU A 229 13.97 2.60 -14.00
N PHE A 230 14.33 2.47 -15.28
CA PHE A 230 14.82 3.59 -16.09
C PHE A 230 13.79 4.72 -16.18
N HIS A 231 12.52 4.42 -16.42
CA HIS A 231 11.48 5.45 -16.51
C HIS A 231 11.20 6.13 -15.17
N MET A 232 11.20 5.39 -14.06
CA MET A 232 11.08 5.98 -12.73
C MET A 232 12.27 6.91 -12.45
N PHE A 233 13.47 6.43 -12.74
CA PHE A 233 14.71 7.18 -12.57
C PHE A 233 14.75 8.47 -13.41
N ALA A 234 14.42 8.36 -14.70
CA ALA A 234 14.33 9.50 -15.60
C ALA A 234 13.31 10.52 -15.11
N TYR A 235 12.19 10.08 -14.53
CA TYR A 235 11.22 11.00 -13.92
C TYR A 235 11.77 11.66 -12.65
N MET A 236 12.39 10.89 -11.74
CA MET A 236 13.02 11.42 -10.52
C MET A 236 14.08 12.50 -10.84
N LYS A 237 14.88 12.32 -11.91
CA LYS A 237 15.83 13.34 -12.41
C LYS A 237 15.19 14.69 -12.74
N THR A 238 13.89 14.73 -13.05
CA THR A 238 13.17 15.99 -13.36
C THR A 238 12.58 16.66 -12.12
N LEU A 239 12.63 15.99 -10.96
CA LEU A 239 12.11 16.51 -9.70
C LEU A 239 13.16 17.37 -9.00
N LYS A 240 12.66 18.33 -8.20
CA LYS A 240 13.50 19.13 -7.31
C LYS A 240 13.71 18.41 -5.98
N ASN A 241 14.62 18.91 -5.16
CA ASN A 241 14.64 18.57 -3.73
C ASN A 241 13.36 19.08 -3.03
N GLN A 242 13.13 18.63 -1.80
CA GLN A 242 11.93 18.95 -1.01
C GLN A 242 11.69 20.47 -0.88
N GLU A 243 12.72 21.22 -0.48
CA GLU A 243 12.64 22.68 -0.34
C GLU A 243 12.29 23.38 -1.66
N GLY A 244 12.93 22.96 -2.75
CA GLY A 244 12.69 23.49 -4.10
C GLY A 244 11.29 23.16 -4.63
N ALA A 245 10.70 22.04 -4.23
CA ALA A 245 9.32 21.71 -4.56
C ALA A 245 8.32 22.56 -3.77
N TYR A 246 8.55 22.78 -2.47
CA TYR A 246 7.68 23.62 -1.64
C TYR A 246 7.66 25.09 -2.07
N LYS A 247 8.81 25.63 -2.50
CA LYS A 247 8.90 27.02 -3.01
C LYS A 247 8.27 27.20 -4.40
N ASN A 248 8.10 26.12 -5.17
CA ASN A 248 7.68 26.22 -6.56
C ASN A 248 6.19 25.91 -6.75
N LYS A 249 5.38 26.96 -6.94
CA LYS A 249 3.93 26.86 -7.20
C LYS A 249 3.54 25.99 -8.41
N LYS A 250 4.46 25.72 -9.35
CA LYS A 250 4.21 24.85 -10.52
C LYS A 250 4.24 23.35 -10.19
N PHE A 251 4.93 22.96 -9.11
CA PHE A 251 5.03 21.57 -8.69
C PHE A 251 3.96 21.27 -7.65
N LYS A 252 3.43 20.04 -7.65
CA LYS A 252 2.64 19.62 -6.50
C LYS A 252 3.58 19.46 -5.31
N ARG A 253 3.09 19.77 -4.11
CA ARG A 253 3.87 19.79 -2.86
C ARG A 253 4.79 18.57 -2.66
N TYR A 254 4.33 17.38 -3.03
CA TYR A 254 5.05 16.12 -2.83
C TYR A 254 5.73 15.57 -4.10
N ASP A 255 5.85 16.38 -5.17
CA ASP A 255 6.61 16.05 -6.38
C ASP A 255 8.09 16.46 -6.20
N TYR A 256 8.77 15.84 -5.22
CA TYR A 256 10.21 16.01 -4.99
C TYR A 256 10.94 14.67 -4.97
N VAL A 257 12.27 14.72 -5.15
CA VAL A 257 13.14 13.54 -5.11
C VAL A 257 13.07 12.90 -3.71
N PRO A 258 12.61 11.65 -3.59
CA PRO A 258 12.63 10.91 -2.32
C PRO A 258 14.03 10.84 -1.71
N ASN A 259 14.13 10.99 -0.40
CA ASN A 259 15.41 11.01 0.33
C ASN A 259 15.39 10.22 1.66
N SER A 260 14.26 9.59 2.02
CA SER A 260 14.13 8.84 3.26
C SER A 260 14.45 7.35 3.07
N ASN A 261 14.71 6.67 4.19
CA ASN A 261 14.85 5.22 4.24
C ASN A 261 13.52 4.56 4.62
N LEU A 262 12.51 4.67 3.74
CA LEU A 262 11.20 4.09 3.99
C LEU A 262 11.25 2.55 4.03
N THR A 263 10.51 1.96 4.97
CA THR A 263 10.17 0.52 5.00
C THR A 263 8.67 0.35 5.21
N ILE A 264 8.12 -0.72 4.66
CA ILE A 264 6.71 -1.10 4.72
C ILE A 264 6.64 -2.47 5.41
N ASP A 265 6.02 -2.51 6.59
CA ASP A 265 5.89 -3.73 7.37
C ASP A 265 4.97 -4.74 6.70
N GLU A 266 3.86 -4.28 6.13
CA GLU A 266 2.88 -5.12 5.46
C GLU A 266 2.35 -4.47 4.17
N LEU A 267 2.48 -5.16 3.04
CA LEU A 267 1.78 -4.83 1.80
C LEU A 267 0.70 -5.89 1.53
N ILE A 268 -0.56 -5.49 1.58
CA ILE A 268 -1.72 -6.35 1.31
C ILE A 268 -2.29 -5.98 -0.06
N MET A 269 -2.14 -6.87 -1.04
CA MET A 269 -2.63 -6.70 -2.41
C MET A 269 -3.88 -7.56 -2.63
N LEU A 270 -4.98 -6.93 -2.99
CA LEU A 270 -6.27 -7.58 -3.22
C LEU A 270 -6.64 -7.48 -4.71
N GLY A 271 -6.68 -8.61 -5.40
CA GLY A 271 -7.06 -8.64 -6.82
C GLY A 271 -6.11 -7.83 -7.70
N THR A 272 -4.85 -7.68 -7.30
CA THR A 272 -3.86 -6.92 -8.07
C THR A 272 -3.45 -7.72 -9.30
N PRO A 273 -3.53 -7.18 -10.52
CA PRO A 273 -2.92 -7.83 -11.68
C PRO A 273 -1.40 -7.74 -11.54
N ILE A 274 -0.72 -8.88 -11.52
CA ILE A 274 0.73 -8.95 -11.39
C ILE A 274 1.35 -8.62 -12.74
N GLN A 275 2.03 -7.47 -12.81
CA GLN A 275 2.60 -6.92 -14.04
C GLN A 275 4.08 -7.29 -14.15
N VAL A 276 4.55 -7.61 -15.36
CA VAL A 276 5.95 -7.97 -15.62
C VAL A 276 6.91 -6.82 -15.26
N GLU A 277 6.43 -5.59 -15.37
CA GLU A 277 7.18 -4.36 -15.07
C GLU A 277 7.38 -4.10 -13.57
N THR A 278 6.69 -4.83 -12.68
CA THR A 278 6.74 -4.61 -11.22
C THR A 278 6.97 -5.90 -10.43
N ILE A 279 6.90 -7.08 -11.05
CA ILE A 279 7.03 -8.35 -10.33
C ILE A 279 8.41 -8.57 -9.71
N HIS A 280 9.48 -8.10 -10.36
CA HIS A 280 10.85 -8.26 -9.86
C HIS A 280 11.08 -7.48 -8.56
N VAL A 281 10.49 -6.28 -8.42
CA VAL A 281 10.66 -5.43 -7.24
C VAL A 281 9.82 -5.87 -6.04
N ILE A 282 8.98 -6.90 -6.16
CA ILE A 282 8.22 -7.45 -5.01
C ILE A 282 9.15 -8.02 -3.92
N THR A 283 10.37 -8.39 -4.30
CA THR A 283 11.41 -8.92 -3.41
C THR A 283 12.26 -7.83 -2.77
N SER A 284 11.96 -6.56 -3.04
CA SER A 284 12.72 -5.43 -2.52
C SER A 284 12.67 -5.36 -0.98
N PRO A 285 13.78 -4.99 -0.32
CA PRO A 285 13.85 -4.87 1.14
C PRO A 285 13.04 -3.70 1.70
N ILE A 286 12.38 -2.90 0.84
CA ILE A 286 11.38 -1.96 1.33
C ILE A 286 10.23 -2.69 2.02
N PHE A 287 9.88 -3.91 1.58
CA PHE A 287 8.80 -4.69 2.17
C PHE A 287 9.35 -5.68 3.19
N LYS A 288 8.68 -5.85 4.33
CA LYS A 288 8.94 -6.96 5.26
C LYS A 288 8.04 -8.15 4.95
N ASN A 289 6.75 -7.90 4.74
CA ASN A 289 5.77 -8.91 4.39
C ASN A 289 4.90 -8.44 3.21
N VAL A 290 4.66 -9.33 2.24
CA VAL A 290 3.77 -9.09 1.11
C VAL A 290 2.71 -10.17 1.08
N TYR A 291 1.44 -9.77 1.16
CA TYR A 291 0.27 -10.64 1.08
C TYR A 291 -0.46 -10.37 -0.23
N SER A 292 -0.47 -11.34 -1.15
CA SER A 292 -1.15 -11.25 -2.45
C SER A 292 -2.38 -12.16 -2.49
N PHE A 293 -3.56 -11.57 -2.41
CA PHE A 293 -4.82 -12.30 -2.41
C PHE A 293 -5.53 -12.17 -3.74
N TYR A 294 -5.95 -13.31 -4.30
CA TYR A 294 -6.65 -13.40 -5.58
C TYR A 294 -7.84 -14.35 -5.50
N SER A 295 -8.71 -14.30 -6.52
CA SER A 295 -9.83 -15.22 -6.69
C SER A 295 -9.85 -15.76 -8.11
N GLU A 296 -10.22 -17.02 -8.30
CA GLU A 296 -10.36 -17.62 -9.63
C GLU A 296 -11.47 -16.97 -10.47
N HIS A 297 -12.46 -16.38 -9.79
CA HIS A 297 -13.59 -15.70 -10.40
C HIS A 297 -13.34 -14.20 -10.63
N ASP A 298 -12.17 -13.68 -10.26
CA ASP A 298 -11.78 -12.33 -10.63
C ASP A 298 -11.27 -12.32 -12.10
N SER A 299 -12.16 -11.97 -13.03
CA SER A 299 -11.82 -11.86 -14.45
C SER A 299 -10.99 -10.62 -14.76
N ILE A 300 -11.06 -9.57 -13.94
CA ILE A 300 -10.38 -8.29 -14.21
C ILE A 300 -8.87 -8.46 -14.18
N GLN A 301 -8.35 -9.28 -13.26
CA GLN A 301 -6.92 -9.58 -13.19
C GLN A 301 -6.36 -10.20 -14.48
N ASN A 302 -7.14 -11.02 -15.18
CA ASN A 302 -6.71 -11.65 -16.44
C ASN A 302 -6.92 -10.76 -17.66
N LEU A 303 -7.85 -9.80 -17.57
CA LEU A 303 -8.21 -8.88 -18.65
C LEU A 303 -7.33 -7.62 -18.65
N ASP A 304 -6.40 -7.47 -17.71
CA ASP A 304 -5.42 -6.40 -17.71
C ASP A 304 -4.28 -6.69 -18.71
N PHE A 305 -4.64 -6.69 -20.01
CA PHE A 305 -3.70 -6.59 -21.13
C PHE A 305 -3.54 -5.15 -21.62
N ILE A 306 -4.31 -4.21 -21.06
CA ILE A 306 -4.43 -2.84 -21.55
C ILE A 306 -3.42 -1.92 -20.87
N SER A 307 -3.03 -2.22 -19.63
CA SER A 307 -2.15 -1.34 -18.85
C SER A 307 -0.72 -1.84 -18.66
N THR A 308 -0.40 -2.95 -19.33
CA THR A 308 0.92 -3.58 -19.42
C THR A 308 1.15 -4.03 -20.87
N LYS A 309 2.41 -4.18 -21.26
CA LYS A 309 2.78 -4.64 -22.61
C LYS A 309 2.55 -6.14 -22.79
N GLU A 310 2.53 -6.90 -21.70
CA GLU A 310 2.35 -8.36 -21.70
C GLU A 310 1.11 -8.78 -20.92
N LYS A 311 0.74 -10.07 -20.97
CA LYS A 311 -0.38 -10.56 -20.15
C LYS A 311 0.01 -10.50 -18.68
N SER A 312 -0.81 -9.85 -17.86
CA SER A 312 -0.70 -9.91 -16.42
C SER A 312 -1.10 -11.28 -15.88
N ASN A 313 -0.57 -11.62 -14.70
CA ASN A 313 -0.88 -12.86 -14.00
C ASN A 313 -1.67 -12.57 -12.72
N ARG A 314 -2.43 -13.57 -12.25
CA ARG A 314 -3.04 -13.53 -10.90
C ARG A 314 -2.05 -13.91 -9.82
N LYS A 315 -1.13 -14.81 -10.17
CA LYS A 315 -0.11 -15.37 -9.27
C LYS A 315 1.22 -14.68 -9.49
N ILE A 316 1.91 -14.42 -8.39
CA ILE A 316 3.32 -14.12 -8.32
C ILE A 316 4.08 -15.41 -8.62
N THR A 317 4.88 -15.39 -9.68
CA THR A 317 5.85 -16.42 -10.01
C THR A 317 7.18 -15.72 -10.10
N ILE A 318 8.05 -15.96 -9.12
CA ILE A 318 9.39 -15.38 -9.10
C ILE A 318 10.35 -16.41 -9.66
N THR A 319 10.99 -16.10 -10.79
CA THR A 319 12.08 -16.91 -11.32
C THR A 319 13.37 -16.63 -10.56
N LYS A 320 14.33 -17.56 -10.60
CA LYS A 320 15.64 -17.35 -9.96
C LYS A 320 16.34 -16.07 -10.46
N ASP A 321 16.14 -15.73 -11.72
CA ASP A 321 16.72 -14.54 -12.35
C ASP A 321 16.07 -13.22 -11.89
N GLN A 322 14.84 -13.29 -11.34
CA GLN A 322 14.11 -12.14 -10.79
C GLN A 322 14.42 -11.87 -9.32
N LEU A 323 15.12 -12.78 -8.64
CA LEU A 323 15.60 -12.55 -7.29
C LEU A 323 16.75 -11.55 -7.35
N ILE A 324 16.43 -10.28 -7.15
CA ILE A 324 17.45 -9.23 -6.99
C ILE A 324 18.27 -9.60 -5.74
N PHE A 325 19.60 -9.64 -5.85
CA PHE A 325 20.53 -10.13 -4.83
C PHE A 325 20.56 -9.35 -3.49
N VAL A 326 19.57 -8.51 -3.20
CA VAL A 326 19.51 -7.71 -1.98
C VAL A 326 18.77 -8.49 -0.90
N LYS A 327 19.51 -8.90 0.13
CA LYS A 327 18.95 -9.43 1.38
C LYS A 327 18.67 -8.28 2.36
N PRO A 328 17.65 -8.41 3.24
CA PRO A 328 16.72 -9.53 3.38
C PRO A 328 15.61 -9.51 2.32
N ILE A 329 15.16 -10.70 1.92
CA ILE A 329 13.99 -10.88 1.04
C ILE A 329 12.72 -10.82 1.93
N PRO A 330 11.65 -10.12 1.51
CA PRO A 330 10.39 -10.12 2.24
C PRO A 330 9.78 -11.52 2.35
N ASN A 331 8.96 -11.73 3.38
CA ASN A 331 8.07 -12.88 3.41
C ASN A 331 6.93 -12.64 2.42
N ILE A 332 6.80 -13.51 1.41
CA ILE A 332 5.77 -13.39 0.38
C ILE A 332 4.73 -14.48 0.60
N PHE A 333 3.49 -14.09 0.85
CA PHE A 333 2.35 -14.97 0.98
C PHE A 333 1.37 -14.69 -0.14
N GLN A 334 0.84 -15.74 -0.74
CA GLN A 334 -0.11 -15.68 -1.82
C GLN A 334 -1.28 -16.60 -1.50
N GLY A 335 -2.49 -16.04 -1.53
CA GLY A 335 -3.69 -16.73 -1.08
C GLY A 335 -4.80 -16.72 -2.11
N ARG A 336 -5.25 -17.90 -2.54
CA ARG A 336 -6.50 -18.07 -3.29
C ARG A 336 -7.67 -17.98 -2.32
N LEU A 337 -8.50 -16.96 -2.47
CA LEU A 337 -9.68 -16.73 -1.65
C LEU A 337 -10.86 -17.55 -2.16
N ILE A 338 -11.55 -18.23 -1.24
CA ILE A 338 -12.71 -19.08 -1.54
C ILE A 338 -13.76 -18.87 -0.43
N ILE A 339 -15.05 -18.82 -0.78
CA ILE A 339 -16.13 -18.70 0.21
C ILE A 339 -16.96 -19.99 0.26
N ASN A 340 -17.17 -20.49 1.49
CA ASN A 340 -18.01 -21.65 1.81
C ASN A 340 -17.67 -22.89 0.96
N TYR A 341 -16.39 -23.19 0.76
CA TYR A 341 -16.01 -24.38 0.01
C TYR A 341 -16.10 -25.65 0.88
N HIS A 342 -16.85 -26.63 0.39
CA HIS A 342 -17.06 -27.95 1.00
C HIS A 342 -16.55 -29.04 0.06
N LYS A 343 -15.41 -29.65 0.40
CA LYS A 343 -14.77 -30.63 -0.48
C LYS A 343 -15.54 -31.97 -0.62
N LYS A 344 -16.45 -32.30 0.32
CA LYS A 344 -17.05 -33.64 0.46
C LYS A 344 -18.22 -33.95 -0.49
N LYS A 345 -18.78 -33.01 -1.25
CA LYS A 345 -19.90 -33.26 -2.18
C LYS A 345 -19.48 -33.14 -3.65
N ARG A 346 -18.68 -34.11 -4.14
CA ARG A 346 -18.32 -34.21 -5.57
C ARG A 346 -19.38 -34.91 -6.43
N LYS A 347 -20.51 -35.33 -5.88
CA LYS A 347 -21.58 -35.98 -6.64
C LYS A 347 -22.75 -35.01 -6.90
N LYS A 348 -22.73 -34.42 -8.10
CA LYS A 348 -23.85 -33.89 -8.90
C LYS A 348 -24.67 -32.67 -8.42
N GLU A 349 -24.56 -32.20 -7.19
CA GLU A 349 -25.10 -30.87 -6.86
C GLU A 349 -24.01 -29.82 -7.09
N PHE A 350 -24.23 -28.89 -8.03
CA PHE A 350 -23.50 -27.64 -8.10
C PHE A 350 -23.69 -26.92 -6.75
N ASP A 351 -22.83 -27.23 -5.78
CA ASP A 351 -22.74 -26.46 -4.55
C ASP A 351 -22.57 -25.00 -4.95
N LYS A 352 -23.48 -24.15 -4.48
CA LYS A 352 -23.55 -22.71 -4.75
C LYS A 352 -22.35 -22.01 -4.11
N HIS A 353 -21.14 -22.29 -4.58
CA HIS A 353 -19.96 -21.53 -4.19
C HIS A 353 -20.19 -20.08 -4.59
N TYR A 354 -20.10 -19.20 -3.61
CA TYR A 354 -20.20 -17.78 -3.88
C TYR A 354 -18.92 -17.33 -4.58
N ARG A 355 -19.07 -16.70 -5.74
CA ARG A 355 -17.95 -16.23 -6.55
C ARG A 355 -17.45 -14.91 -5.99
N ILE A 356 -16.19 -14.88 -5.55
CA ILE A 356 -15.53 -13.62 -5.19
C ILE A 356 -15.08 -12.96 -6.49
N GLY A 357 -15.78 -11.94 -6.93
CA GLY A 357 -15.35 -11.12 -8.06
C GLY A 357 -14.41 -10.00 -7.62
N HIS A 358 -13.97 -9.20 -8.59
CA HIS A 358 -13.06 -8.09 -8.35
C HIS A 358 -13.63 -7.03 -7.38
N LYS A 359 -14.95 -6.83 -7.41
CA LYS A 359 -15.64 -5.84 -6.58
C LYS A 359 -15.72 -6.29 -5.13
N GLU A 360 -16.03 -7.56 -4.87
CA GLU A 360 -16.17 -8.11 -3.52
C GLU A 360 -14.87 -8.05 -2.71
N LEU A 361 -13.73 -7.90 -3.39
CA LEU A 361 -12.43 -7.71 -2.75
C LEU A 361 -12.29 -6.34 -2.05
N TRP A 362 -13.01 -5.31 -2.51
CA TRP A 362 -12.75 -3.91 -2.12
C TRP A 362 -13.99 -3.04 -1.95
N SER A 363 -14.98 -3.19 -2.81
CA SER A 363 -16.21 -2.41 -2.82
C SER A 363 -17.31 -3.09 -2.01
N ILE A 364 -18.13 -2.25 -1.41
CA ILE A 364 -19.31 -2.71 -0.68
C ILE A 364 -20.40 -3.22 -1.62
N SER A 365 -21.20 -4.15 -1.12
CA SER A 365 -22.43 -4.58 -1.78
C SER A 365 -23.62 -4.18 -0.92
N TRP A 366 -24.17 -2.98 -1.19
CA TRP A 366 -25.31 -2.44 -0.45
C TRP A 366 -26.57 -3.27 -0.58
N LYS A 367 -26.84 -3.78 -1.80
CA LYS A 367 -27.99 -4.65 -2.05
C LYS A 367 -27.83 -5.95 -1.28
N HIS A 368 -28.92 -6.47 -0.74
CA HIS A 368 -28.93 -7.81 -0.15
C HIS A 368 -28.55 -8.83 -1.22
N THR A 369 -27.33 -9.36 -1.12
CA THR A 369 -26.86 -10.43 -1.98
C THR A 369 -26.83 -11.74 -1.21
N LYS A 370 -26.75 -12.85 -1.93
CA LYS A 370 -26.47 -14.17 -1.34
C LYS A 370 -25.03 -14.29 -0.81
N ASN A 371 -24.23 -13.22 -0.89
CA ASN A 371 -22.88 -13.18 -0.34
C ASN A 371 -22.97 -13.22 1.19
N PRO A 372 -22.43 -14.24 1.87
CA PRO A 372 -22.41 -14.27 3.33
C PRO A 372 -21.64 -13.08 3.93
N LEU A 373 -20.74 -12.47 3.17
CA LEU A 373 -19.97 -11.31 3.62
C LEU A 373 -20.71 -9.98 3.49
N SER A 374 -21.78 -9.90 2.68
CA SER A 374 -22.46 -8.64 2.41
C SER A 374 -22.94 -7.94 3.69
N PRO A 375 -22.57 -6.65 3.90
CA PRO A 375 -22.05 -5.77 2.86
C PRO A 375 -20.50 -5.74 2.78
N LEU A 376 -19.80 -6.31 3.76
CA LEU A 376 -18.36 -6.13 3.97
C LEU A 376 -17.51 -6.66 2.80
N PRO A 377 -16.55 -5.87 2.29
CA PRO A 377 -15.55 -6.34 1.34
C PRO A 377 -14.46 -7.17 2.03
N ILE A 378 -13.70 -7.96 1.24
CA ILE A 378 -12.58 -8.76 1.77
C ILE A 378 -11.50 -7.88 2.43
N SER A 379 -11.26 -6.67 1.93
CA SER A 379 -10.27 -5.74 2.50
C SER A 379 -10.44 -5.52 4.00
N VAL A 380 -11.67 -5.47 4.50
CA VAL A 380 -11.99 -5.25 5.92
C VAL A 380 -11.64 -6.46 6.78
N ILE A 381 -11.79 -7.68 6.27
CA ILE A 381 -11.49 -8.91 7.01
C ILE A 381 -10.04 -9.39 6.82
N SER A 382 -9.23 -8.66 6.04
CA SER A 382 -7.84 -9.02 5.77
C SER A 382 -6.97 -9.19 7.03
N PRO A 383 -7.16 -8.46 8.15
CA PRO A 383 -6.41 -8.73 9.38
C PRO A 383 -6.63 -10.16 9.91
N MET A 384 -7.86 -10.65 9.89
CA MET A 384 -8.19 -12.01 10.31
C MET A 384 -7.61 -13.06 9.36
N ILE A 385 -7.55 -12.76 8.06
CA ILE A 385 -6.88 -13.62 7.09
C ILE A 385 -5.38 -13.73 7.38
N ILE A 386 -4.72 -12.59 7.59
CA ILE A 386 -3.29 -12.52 7.87
C ILE A 386 -2.95 -13.23 9.18
N ALA A 387 -3.73 -13.00 10.23
CA ALA A 387 -3.51 -13.66 11.52
C ALA A 387 -3.69 -15.19 11.40
N ALA A 388 -4.63 -15.66 10.59
CA ALA A 388 -4.78 -17.09 10.30
C ALA A 388 -3.58 -17.68 9.52
N ILE A 389 -2.99 -16.90 8.59
CA ILE A 389 -1.76 -17.29 7.86
C ILE A 389 -0.57 -17.37 8.81
N GLN A 390 -0.36 -16.33 9.63
CA GLN A 390 0.75 -16.26 10.59
C GLN A 390 0.68 -17.39 11.63
N ALA A 391 -0.53 -17.82 12.02
CA ALA A 391 -0.73 -18.94 12.93
C ALA A 391 -0.35 -20.32 12.34
N GLN A 392 -0.29 -20.49 11.02
CA GLN A 392 0.04 -21.78 10.39
C GLN A 392 1.50 -22.19 10.55
N LYS A 393 2.42 -21.22 10.74
CA LYS A 393 3.88 -21.44 10.64
C LYS A 393 4.29 -22.27 9.40
N VAL A 394 3.60 -22.09 8.28
CA VAL A 394 3.88 -22.82 7.04
C VAL A 394 4.99 -22.15 6.26
N ASP A 395 5.94 -22.95 5.79
CA ASP A 395 6.99 -22.52 4.86
C ASP A 395 6.45 -22.23 3.44
N ASN A 396 5.20 -22.62 3.16
CA ASN A 396 4.59 -22.45 1.85
C ASN A 396 4.06 -21.04 1.65
N THR A 397 4.52 -20.42 0.57
CA THR A 397 4.06 -19.11 0.13
C THR A 397 2.71 -19.17 -0.59
N ASP A 398 2.29 -20.32 -1.12
CA ASP A 398 1.03 -20.50 -1.85
C ASP A 398 -0.05 -21.22 -1.01
N LEU A 399 -1.18 -20.54 -0.80
CA LEU A 399 -2.21 -20.93 0.16
C LEU A 399 -3.62 -20.92 -0.47
N ASP A 400 -4.49 -21.79 0.04
CA ASP A 400 -5.93 -21.72 -0.10
C ASP A 400 -6.55 -21.14 1.18
N ILE A 401 -7.39 -20.12 1.03
CA ILE A 401 -7.99 -19.38 2.13
C ILE A 401 -9.50 -19.49 2.00
N ASN A 402 -10.09 -20.35 2.82
CA ASN A 402 -11.51 -20.65 2.79
C ASN A 402 -12.24 -19.89 3.90
N ILE A 403 -13.06 -18.92 3.50
CA ILE A 403 -13.88 -18.09 4.37
C ILE A 403 -15.23 -18.77 4.55
N LYS A 404 -15.54 -19.17 5.79
CA LYS A 404 -16.77 -19.91 6.12
C LYS A 404 -17.62 -19.16 7.12
N LEU A 405 -18.92 -19.07 6.81
CA LEU A 405 -19.93 -18.66 7.77
C LEU A 405 -20.73 -19.88 8.20
N THR A 406 -20.54 -20.33 9.45
CA THR A 406 -21.29 -21.46 10.02
C THR A 406 -22.49 -20.96 10.83
N ARG A 407 -23.16 -21.86 11.57
CA ARG A 407 -24.25 -21.49 12.46
C ARG A 407 -23.81 -20.48 13.52
N ASN A 408 -22.64 -20.71 14.13
CA ASN A 408 -22.19 -19.99 15.33
C ASN A 408 -20.93 -19.15 15.09
N PHE A 409 -20.21 -19.37 13.99
CA PHE A 409 -18.90 -18.77 13.79
C PHE A 409 -18.69 -18.24 12.39
N PHE A 410 -17.93 -17.16 12.32
CA PHE A 410 -17.20 -16.74 11.12
C PHE A 410 -15.79 -17.32 11.20
N LYS A 411 -15.36 -18.09 10.19
CA LYS A 411 -14.09 -18.84 10.22
C LYS A 411 -13.24 -18.56 8.99
N ILE A 412 -11.93 -18.40 9.20
CA ILE A 412 -10.92 -18.43 8.14
C ILE A 412 -10.16 -19.73 8.28
N GLN A 413 -10.15 -20.54 7.23
CA GLN A 413 -9.34 -21.75 7.16
C GLN A 413 -8.23 -21.56 6.14
N VAL A 414 -7.01 -21.86 6.55
CA VAL A 414 -5.84 -21.80 5.68
C VAL A 414 -5.33 -23.22 5.45
N SER A 415 -4.97 -23.51 4.21
CA SER A 415 -4.31 -24.75 3.83
C SER A 415 -3.28 -24.46 2.74
N PRO A 416 -2.20 -25.26 2.62
CA PRO A 416 -1.34 -25.16 1.45
C PRO A 416 -2.14 -25.35 0.16
N TRP A 417 -1.75 -24.65 -0.89
CA TRP A 417 -2.45 -24.68 -2.18
C TRP A 417 -2.66 -26.11 -2.69
N ASP A 418 -3.91 -26.44 -3.02
CA ASP A 418 -4.37 -27.74 -3.54
C ASP A 418 -4.05 -28.96 -2.65
N LYS A 419 -3.64 -28.73 -1.39
CA LYS A 419 -3.46 -29.79 -0.40
C LYS A 419 -4.72 -29.93 0.46
N ASN A 420 -5.12 -31.17 0.69
CA ASN A 420 -6.37 -31.52 1.38
C ASN A 420 -6.28 -31.50 2.90
N GLN A 421 -5.19 -30.94 3.43
CA GLN A 421 -4.92 -30.93 4.84
C GLN A 421 -5.30 -29.56 5.38
N LEU A 422 -6.42 -29.52 6.10
CA LEU A 422 -6.79 -28.37 6.92
C LEU A 422 -5.74 -28.23 8.01
N GLN A 423 -4.98 -27.13 8.00
CA GLN A 423 -3.89 -26.96 8.96
C GLN A 423 -4.18 -25.90 10.04
N THR A 424 -5.01 -24.89 9.78
CA THR A 424 -5.31 -23.85 10.79
C THR A 424 -6.66 -23.21 10.55
N THR A 425 -7.34 -22.87 11.64
CA THR A 425 -8.61 -22.16 11.61
C THR A 425 -8.56 -21.02 12.62
N MET A 426 -8.74 -19.79 12.14
CA MET A 426 -9.11 -18.67 12.99
C MET A 426 -10.62 -18.52 12.97
N HIS A 427 -11.24 -18.20 14.10
CA HIS A 427 -12.69 -18.04 14.16
C HIS A 427 -13.10 -16.94 15.12
N LEU A 428 -14.18 -16.25 14.76
CA LEU A 428 -14.85 -15.26 15.60
C LEU A 428 -16.33 -15.67 15.77
N PRO A 429 -16.97 -15.28 16.88
CA PRO A 429 -18.42 -15.44 17.03
C PRO A 429 -19.16 -14.81 15.85
N LYS A 430 -20.19 -15.49 15.35
CA LYS A 430 -21.01 -14.97 14.26
C LYS A 430 -21.69 -13.66 14.61
N ASP A 431 -22.03 -13.46 15.88
CA ASP A 431 -22.72 -12.27 16.35
C ASP A 431 -21.83 -11.02 16.23
N PHE A 432 -20.54 -11.12 16.55
CA PHE A 432 -19.56 -10.07 16.28
C PHE A 432 -19.55 -9.70 14.79
N PHE A 433 -19.45 -10.70 13.92
CA PHE A 433 -19.47 -10.48 12.47
C PHE A 433 -20.76 -9.78 12.02
N LYS A 434 -21.91 -10.18 12.57
CA LYS A 434 -23.22 -9.60 12.27
C LYS A 434 -23.36 -8.16 12.79
N GLU A 435 -22.82 -7.88 13.97
CA GLU A 435 -22.77 -6.53 14.54
C GLU A 435 -22.00 -5.58 13.61
N VAL A 436 -20.80 -5.98 13.18
CA VAL A 436 -19.99 -5.18 12.24
C VAL A 436 -20.74 -4.98 10.91
N GLN A 437 -21.40 -6.02 10.38
CA GLN A 437 -22.24 -5.90 9.18
C GLN A 437 -23.37 -4.88 9.39
N ASN A 438 -24.06 -4.93 10.52
CA ASN A 438 -25.18 -4.04 10.83
C ASN A 438 -24.73 -2.59 10.97
N ASN A 439 -23.62 -2.34 11.68
CA ASN A 439 -23.05 -1.01 11.86
C ASN A 439 -22.65 -0.39 10.51
N VAL A 440 -22.04 -1.17 9.61
CA VAL A 440 -21.72 -0.69 8.26
C VAL A 440 -22.98 -0.45 7.42
N ARG A 441 -24.03 -1.27 7.55
CA ARG A 441 -25.30 -1.10 6.81
C ARG A 441 -26.00 0.23 7.10
N GLN A 442 -25.83 0.79 8.30
CA GLN A 442 -26.40 2.11 8.65
C GLN A 442 -25.89 3.22 7.72
N TRP A 443 -24.71 3.05 7.13
CA TRP A 443 -24.10 3.99 6.19
C TRP A 443 -24.60 3.84 4.76
N SER A 444 -25.55 2.93 4.49
CA SER A 444 -26.15 2.77 3.16
C SER A 444 -26.74 4.10 2.67
N PRO A 445 -26.39 4.55 1.45
CA PRO A 445 -27.00 5.75 0.88
C PRO A 445 -28.45 5.52 0.44
N TYR A 446 -28.82 4.27 0.16
CA TYR A 446 -30.19 3.89 -0.14
C TYR A 446 -31.03 3.96 1.12
N LYS A 447 -32.20 4.63 1.02
CA LYS A 447 -33.25 4.49 2.04
C LYS A 447 -33.48 2.99 2.20
N SER A 448 -33.59 2.51 3.44
CA SER A 448 -34.12 1.17 3.65
C SER A 448 -35.47 1.17 2.97
N ASP A 449 -35.58 0.55 1.80
CA ASP A 449 -36.87 0.13 1.30
C ASP A 449 -37.44 -0.64 2.48
N LYS A 450 -38.45 -0.06 3.15
CA LYS A 450 -39.10 -0.69 4.29
C LYS A 450 -39.36 -2.11 3.81
N ALA A 451 -38.82 -3.09 4.53
CA ALA A 451 -39.05 -4.50 4.24
C ALA A 451 -40.57 -4.70 4.27
N SER A 452 -41.18 -4.59 3.09
CA SER A 452 -42.59 -4.83 2.83
C SER A 452 -42.79 -6.31 2.63
#